data_AF-A0A7Y5GXZ0-F1
#
_entry.id   AF-A0A7Y5GXZ0-F1
#
_cell.length_a   1.000
_cell.length_b   1.000
_cell.length_c   1.000
_cell.angle_alpha   90.00
_cell.angle_beta   90.00
_cell.angle_gamma   90.00
#
_symmetry.space_group_name_H-M   'P 1'
#
loop_
_entity.id
_entity.type
_entity.pdbx_description
1 polymer ?
#
loop_
_entity_poly.entity_id
_entity_poly.type
_entity_poly.pdbx_seq_one_letter_code
_entity_poly.pdbx_strand_id
1 'polypeptide(L)'
;MPNHESSYIRRDKGAILSDTAAFYTAFGVAVDPDSHHRTDHLCAQLEFVALLLVKLARAKSENNAEAVWVTEDALGKFNRDHVMEWLPSFISRLASCAPHPFYMSAADLLWSVWERLWEQPKTAAFEDVRTPETDPGTPYECDMV
;
A
#
# COMPACT_ATOMS: atom_id res chain seq x y z
N MET A 1 2.97 -22.45 -6.35
CA MET A 1 3.70 -21.46 -5.54
C MET A 1 2.68 -20.43 -5.05
N PRO A 2 2.60 -20.12 -3.75
CA PRO A 2 1.66 -19.13 -3.25
C PRO A 2 1.98 -17.73 -3.80
N ASN A 3 0.97 -16.93 -4.08
CA ASN A 3 1.07 -15.58 -4.64
C ASN A 3 0.27 -14.57 -3.81
N HIS A 4 0.17 -14.83 -2.51
CA HIS A 4 -0.52 -14.03 -1.51
C HIS A 4 0.45 -13.60 -0.41
N GLU A 5 0.36 -12.36 0.06
CA GLU A 5 1.16 -11.82 1.17
C GLU A 5 1.11 -12.72 2.41
N SER A 6 -0.09 -13.16 2.80
CA SER A 6 -0.32 -14.02 3.98
C SER A 6 0.37 -15.38 3.92
N SER A 7 0.89 -15.79 2.75
CA SER A 7 1.66 -17.03 2.58
C SER A 7 3.16 -16.86 2.87
N TYR A 8 3.62 -15.62 2.99
CA TYR A 8 5.04 -15.28 3.19
C TYR A 8 5.28 -14.63 4.55
N ILE A 9 4.31 -13.87 5.06
CA ILE A 9 4.43 -13.11 6.30
C ILE A 9 3.78 -13.86 7.45
N ARG A 10 4.46 -13.90 8.62
CA ARG A 10 3.92 -14.48 9.86
C ARG A 10 3.18 -13.41 10.69
N ARG A 11 2.12 -12.85 10.11
CA ARG A 11 1.15 -11.96 10.79
C ARG A 11 -0.24 -12.60 10.72
N ASP A 12 -1.16 -12.09 11.54
CA ASP A 12 -2.55 -12.53 11.46
C ASP A 12 -3.13 -12.24 10.07
N LYS A 13 -3.68 -13.29 9.42
CA LYS A 13 -4.23 -13.16 8.06
C LYS A 13 -5.41 -12.19 8.03
N GLY A 14 -6.27 -12.21 9.04
CA GLY A 14 -7.41 -11.28 9.12
C GLY A 14 -6.95 -9.83 9.16
N ALA A 15 -5.90 -9.53 9.93
CA ALA A 15 -5.30 -8.21 10.01
C ALA A 15 -4.71 -7.76 8.67
N ILE A 16 -3.94 -8.60 7.96
CA ILE A 16 -3.41 -8.29 6.63
C ILE A 16 -4.55 -7.94 5.67
N LEU A 17 -5.56 -8.81 5.59
CA LEU A 17 -6.67 -8.64 4.65
C LEU A 17 -7.48 -7.38 4.94
N SER A 18 -7.72 -7.08 6.22
CA SER A 18 -8.43 -5.88 6.65
C SER A 18 -7.65 -4.60 6.33
N ASP A 19 -6.33 -4.61 6.56
CA ASP A 19 -5.47 -3.44 6.32
C ASP A 19 -5.39 -3.14 4.81
N THR A 20 -5.13 -4.16 3.98
CA THR A 20 -5.15 -4.02 2.52
C THR A 20 -6.51 -3.56 1.99
N ALA A 21 -7.62 -4.09 2.51
CA ALA A 21 -8.96 -3.67 2.13
C ALA A 21 -9.26 -2.20 2.52
N ALA A 22 -8.70 -1.72 3.64
CA ALA A 22 -8.82 -0.34 4.06
C ALA A 22 -8.12 0.61 3.08
N PHE A 23 -6.90 0.26 2.61
CA PHE A 23 -6.23 1.00 1.54
C PHE A 23 -7.08 1.07 0.26
N TYR A 24 -7.62 -0.07 -0.17
CA TYR A 24 -8.45 -0.13 -1.37
C TYR A 24 -9.67 0.78 -1.25
N THR A 25 -10.39 0.66 -0.15
CA THR A 25 -11.60 1.44 0.13
C THR A 25 -11.29 2.93 0.20
N ALA A 26 -10.20 3.34 0.86
CA ALA A 26 -9.79 4.73 0.99
C ALA A 26 -9.54 5.43 -0.36
N PHE A 27 -9.19 4.67 -1.39
CA PHE A 27 -8.93 5.17 -2.74
C PHE A 27 -10.05 4.86 -3.74
N GLY A 28 -11.20 4.37 -3.25
CA GLY A 28 -12.41 4.13 -4.03
C GLY A 28 -12.42 2.81 -4.80
N VAL A 29 -11.59 1.84 -4.42
CA VAL A 29 -11.62 0.49 -4.97
C VAL A 29 -12.64 -0.34 -4.19
N ALA A 30 -13.64 -0.86 -4.90
CA ALA A 30 -14.64 -1.74 -4.32
C ALA A 30 -13.98 -3.07 -3.91
N VAL A 31 -14.13 -3.42 -2.63
CA VAL A 31 -13.72 -4.72 -2.10
C VAL A 31 -14.98 -5.57 -1.96
N ASP A 32 -15.04 -6.66 -2.70
CA ASP A 32 -16.11 -7.64 -2.51
C ASP A 32 -15.81 -8.42 -1.21
N PRO A 33 -16.71 -8.40 -0.21
CA PRO A 33 -16.51 -9.08 1.06
C PRO A 33 -16.35 -10.60 0.92
N ASP A 34 -16.89 -11.23 -0.13
CA ASP A 34 -16.66 -12.66 -0.37
C ASP A 34 -15.32 -12.94 -1.06
N SER A 35 -14.66 -11.88 -1.55
CA SER A 35 -13.41 -11.95 -2.29
C SER A 35 -12.17 -11.73 -1.43
N HIS A 36 -12.24 -11.96 -0.11
CA HIS A 36 -11.10 -11.77 0.82
C HIS A 36 -9.78 -12.38 0.35
N HIS A 37 -9.78 -13.47 -0.41
CA HIS A 37 -8.55 -14.02 -1.01
C HIS A 37 -7.92 -13.14 -2.09
N ARG A 38 -8.65 -12.21 -2.69
CA ARG A 38 -8.14 -11.31 -3.72
C ARG A 38 -7.34 -10.15 -3.15
N THR A 39 -7.58 -9.69 -1.93
CA THR A 39 -6.99 -8.43 -1.47
C THR A 39 -5.49 -8.55 -1.20
N ASP A 40 -5.01 -9.69 -0.72
CA ASP A 40 -3.58 -9.93 -0.50
C ASP A 40 -2.85 -10.60 -1.68
N HIS A 41 -3.55 -10.80 -2.80
CA HIS A 41 -2.99 -11.42 -3.98
C HIS A 41 -2.05 -10.45 -4.71
N LEU A 42 -0.88 -10.91 -5.16
CA LEU A 42 0.14 -10.06 -5.80
C LEU A 42 -0.45 -9.16 -6.88
N CYS A 43 -1.18 -9.74 -7.85
CA CYS A 43 -1.75 -8.94 -8.94
C CYS A 43 -2.70 -7.83 -8.47
N ALA A 44 -3.47 -8.04 -7.40
CA ALA A 44 -4.37 -7.01 -6.86
C ALA A 44 -3.57 -5.89 -6.19
N GLN A 45 -2.53 -6.24 -5.42
CA GLN A 45 -1.62 -5.25 -4.83
C GLN A 45 -0.89 -4.44 -5.91
N LEU A 46 -0.44 -5.08 -7.01
CA LEU A 46 0.19 -4.42 -8.15
C LEU A 46 -0.78 -3.49 -8.89
N GLU A 47 -2.02 -3.94 -9.12
CA GLU A 47 -3.08 -3.13 -9.72
C GLU A 47 -3.40 -1.89 -8.88
N PHE A 48 -3.43 -2.06 -7.56
CA PHE A 48 -3.62 -0.94 -6.63
C PHE A 48 -2.46 0.07 -6.69
N VAL A 49 -1.21 -0.39 -6.73
CA VAL A 49 -0.05 0.51 -6.91
C VAL A 49 -0.15 1.26 -8.24
N ALA A 50 -0.53 0.59 -9.33
CA ALA A 50 -0.74 1.24 -10.62
C ALA A 50 -1.84 2.32 -10.56
N LEU A 51 -2.96 2.04 -9.87
CA LEU A 51 -4.02 3.02 -9.64
C LEU A 51 -3.52 4.25 -8.88
N LEU A 52 -2.74 4.05 -7.81
CA LEU A 52 -2.16 5.15 -7.04
C LEU A 52 -1.21 5.99 -7.90
N LEU A 53 -0.38 5.37 -8.74
CA LEU A 53 0.50 6.10 -9.67
C LEU A 53 -0.29 6.94 -10.69
N VAL A 54 -1.41 6.44 -11.20
CA VAL A 54 -2.32 7.19 -12.08
C VAL A 54 -2.95 8.38 -11.34
N LYS A 55 -3.43 8.15 -10.11
CA LYS A 55 -3.99 9.22 -9.27
C LYS A 55 -2.93 10.30 -8.96
N LEU A 56 -1.70 9.88 -8.67
CA LEU A 56 -0.59 10.80 -8.41
C LEU A 56 -0.26 11.66 -9.64
N ALA A 57 -0.17 11.03 -10.82
CA ALA A 57 0.08 11.76 -12.07
C ALA A 57 -1.03 12.79 -12.34
N ARG A 58 -2.29 12.42 -12.11
CA ARG A 58 -3.44 13.33 -12.23
C ARG A 58 -3.35 14.48 -11.23
N ALA A 59 -3.13 14.20 -9.95
CA ALA A 59 -3.00 15.23 -8.91
C ALA A 59 -1.87 16.22 -9.22
N LYS A 60 -0.73 15.73 -9.73
CA LYS A 60 0.38 16.57 -10.21
C LYS A 60 -0.04 17.45 -11.39
N SER A 61 -0.76 16.91 -12.36
CA SER A 61 -1.24 17.68 -13.52
C SER A 61 -2.26 18.77 -13.14
N GLU A 62 -3.04 18.54 -12.09
CA GLU A 62 -4.04 19.48 -11.57
C GLU A 62 -3.44 20.48 -10.54
N ASN A 63 -2.14 20.37 -10.23
CA ASN A 63 -1.46 21.12 -9.16
C ASN A 63 -2.15 21.02 -7.79
N ASN A 64 -2.78 19.86 -7.50
CA ASN A 64 -3.44 19.62 -6.24
C ASN A 64 -2.45 19.05 -5.21
N ALA A 65 -1.82 19.95 -4.44
CA ALA A 65 -0.75 19.60 -3.49
C ALA A 65 -1.21 18.60 -2.40
N GLU A 66 -2.43 18.75 -1.89
CA GLU A 66 -2.98 17.83 -0.88
C GLU A 66 -3.14 16.42 -1.46
N ALA A 67 -3.74 16.30 -2.65
CA ALA A 67 -3.93 15.01 -3.31
C ALA A 67 -2.60 14.34 -3.69
N VAL A 68 -1.58 15.12 -4.07
CA VAL A 68 -0.22 14.63 -4.28
C VAL A 68 0.33 14.02 -3.00
N TRP A 69 0.27 14.76 -1.88
CA TRP A 69 0.79 14.27 -0.60
C TRP A 69 0.07 13.02 -0.10
N VAL A 70 -1.27 13.01 -0.10
CA VAL A 70 -2.07 11.85 0.33
C VAL A 70 -1.73 10.61 -0.51
N THR A 71 -1.58 10.78 -1.83
CA THR A 71 -1.30 9.65 -2.72
C THR A 71 0.14 9.14 -2.55
N GLU A 72 1.11 10.02 -2.37
CA GLU A 72 2.51 9.62 -2.13
C GLU A 72 2.72 8.95 -0.77
N ASP A 73 2.04 9.45 0.27
CA ASP A 73 2.05 8.84 1.60
C ASP A 73 1.43 7.43 1.55
N ALA A 74 0.28 7.28 0.89
CA ALA A 74 -0.35 5.98 0.71
C ALA A 74 0.51 5.01 -0.11
N LEU A 75 1.11 5.46 -1.22
CA LEU A 75 2.09 4.66 -1.99
C LEU A 75 3.23 4.18 -1.09
N GLY A 76 3.81 5.09 -0.31
CA GLY A 76 4.93 4.81 0.58
C GLY A 76 4.60 3.80 1.67
N LYS A 77 3.44 3.94 2.31
CA LYS A 77 2.94 3.02 3.35
C LYS A 77 2.58 1.67 2.74
N PHE A 78 1.76 1.64 1.70
CA PHE A 78 1.33 0.39 1.06
C PHE A 78 2.52 -0.43 0.55
N ASN A 79 3.49 0.22 -0.11
CA ASN A 79 4.68 -0.47 -0.59
C ASN A 79 5.49 -1.07 0.56
N ARG A 80 5.73 -0.30 1.64
CA ARG A 80 6.48 -0.80 2.79
C ARG A 80 5.78 -1.95 3.48
N ASP A 81 4.50 -1.78 3.74
CA ASP A 81 3.76 -2.59 4.71
C ASP A 81 3.06 -3.80 4.06
N HIS A 82 2.84 -3.78 2.73
CA HIS A 82 2.14 -4.86 2.02
C HIS A 82 2.88 -5.45 0.84
N VAL A 83 3.81 -4.74 0.18
CA VAL A 83 4.49 -5.29 -1.01
C VAL A 83 5.94 -5.70 -0.72
N MET A 84 6.76 -4.79 -0.21
CA MET A 84 8.19 -5.02 0.00
C MET A 84 8.49 -6.02 1.12
N GLU A 85 7.56 -6.23 2.06
CA GLU A 85 7.73 -7.21 3.12
C GLU A 85 7.89 -8.65 2.58
N TRP A 86 7.34 -8.94 1.39
CA TRP A 86 7.36 -10.30 0.82
C TRP A 86 7.75 -10.41 -0.66
N LEU A 87 7.64 -9.34 -1.46
CA LEU A 87 7.95 -9.36 -2.89
C LEU A 87 9.36 -9.91 -3.21
N PRO A 88 10.45 -9.54 -2.51
CA PRO A 88 11.78 -10.11 -2.77
C PRO A 88 11.81 -11.63 -2.57
N SER A 89 11.13 -12.12 -1.52
CA SER A 89 11.02 -13.56 -1.23
C SER A 89 10.18 -14.29 -2.27
N PHE A 90 9.12 -13.65 -2.76
CA PHE A 90 8.31 -14.17 -3.86
C PHE A 90 9.16 -14.33 -5.13
N ILE A 91 9.90 -13.31 -5.54
CA ILE A 91 10.78 -13.32 -6.72
C ILE A 91 11.84 -14.42 -6.62
N SER A 92 12.53 -14.52 -5.48
CA SER A 92 13.52 -15.58 -5.23
C SER A 92 12.93 -16.99 -5.33
N ARG A 93 11.71 -17.18 -4.81
CA ARG A 93 10.97 -18.45 -4.93
C ARG A 93 10.49 -18.73 -6.34
N LEU A 94 10.08 -17.71 -7.10
CA LEU A 94 9.65 -17.87 -8.48
C LEU A 94 10.80 -18.40 -9.34
N ALA A 95 11.99 -17.82 -9.18
CA ALA A 95 13.20 -18.25 -9.88
C ALA A 95 13.61 -19.70 -9.57
N SER A 96 13.39 -20.18 -8.34
CA SER A 96 13.76 -21.55 -7.94
C SER A 96 12.70 -22.60 -8.26
N CYS A 97 11.42 -22.25 -8.28
CA CYS A 97 10.32 -23.20 -8.43
C CYS A 97 9.70 -23.24 -9.84
N ALA A 98 9.97 -22.25 -10.69
CA ALA A 98 9.45 -22.16 -12.05
C ALA A 98 10.56 -21.77 -13.04
N PRO A 99 11.49 -22.69 -13.38
CA PRO A 99 12.66 -22.39 -14.21
C PRO A 99 12.34 -22.14 -15.69
N HIS A 100 11.07 -21.97 -16.06
CA HIS A 100 10.69 -21.64 -17.42
C HIS A 100 11.12 -20.18 -17.72
N PRO A 101 11.80 -19.90 -18.84
CA PRO A 101 12.37 -18.58 -19.14
C PRO A 101 11.37 -17.42 -19.00
N PHE A 102 10.11 -17.64 -19.40
CA PHE A 102 9.04 -16.66 -19.22
C PHE A 102 8.90 -16.16 -17.77
N TYR A 103 8.86 -17.07 -16.79
CA TYR A 103 8.67 -16.69 -15.39
C TYR A 103 9.91 -16.04 -14.80
N MET A 104 11.11 -16.42 -15.27
CA MET A 104 12.35 -15.76 -14.90
C MET A 104 12.37 -14.31 -15.41
N SER A 105 12.07 -14.10 -16.69
CA SER A 105 11.99 -12.75 -17.26
C SER A 105 10.89 -11.90 -16.61
N ALA A 106 9.75 -12.51 -16.24
CA ALA A 106 8.71 -11.80 -15.51
C ALA A 106 9.16 -11.39 -14.10
N ALA A 107 9.91 -12.25 -13.40
CA ALA A 107 10.47 -11.95 -12.09
C ALA A 107 11.49 -10.80 -12.16
N ASP A 108 12.40 -10.86 -13.14
CA ASP A 108 13.42 -9.84 -13.39
C ASP A 108 12.77 -8.50 -13.76
N LEU A 109 11.75 -8.52 -14.63
CA LEU A 109 11.01 -7.32 -15.01
C LEU A 109 10.29 -6.71 -13.80
N LEU A 110 9.60 -7.53 -13.01
CA LEU A 110 8.90 -7.06 -11.82
C LEU A 110 9.87 -6.40 -10.84
N TRP A 111 11.01 -7.06 -10.56
CA TRP A 111 12.05 -6.50 -9.68
C TRP A 111 12.59 -5.17 -10.20
N SER A 112 13.00 -5.13 -11.48
CA SER A 112 13.59 -3.95 -12.10
C SER A 112 12.64 -2.75 -12.11
N VAL A 113 11.35 -2.98 -12.38
CA VAL A 113 10.33 -1.93 -12.31
C VAL A 113 10.16 -1.44 -10.88
N TRP A 114 10.15 -2.35 -9.90
CA TRP A 114 9.95 -2.01 -8.50
C TRP A 114 11.08 -1.15 -7.94
N GLU A 115 12.34 -1.54 -8.20
CA GLU A 115 13.52 -0.75 -7.83
C GLU A 115 13.43 0.65 -8.45
N ARG A 116 13.12 0.72 -9.74
CA ARG A 116 13.06 1.99 -10.46
C ARG A 116 11.97 2.93 -9.97
N LEU A 117 10.82 2.40 -9.54
CA LEU A 117 9.73 3.19 -8.96
C LEU A 117 10.13 3.83 -7.63
N TRP A 118 10.95 3.14 -6.83
CA TRP A 118 11.32 3.58 -5.48
C TRP A 118 12.67 4.31 -5.37
N GLU A 119 13.41 4.43 -6.48
CA GLU A 119 14.59 5.30 -6.59
C GLU A 119 14.26 6.81 -6.69
N GLN A 120 12.99 7.18 -6.87
CA GLN A 120 12.57 8.57 -7.08
C GLN A 120 12.54 9.40 -5.78
N PRO A 121 12.98 10.67 -5.78
CA PRO A 121 12.89 11.53 -4.60
C PRO A 121 11.43 11.77 -4.23
N LYS A 122 11.07 11.42 -2.99
CA LYS A 122 9.75 11.72 -2.41
C LYS A 122 9.61 13.23 -2.26
N THR A 123 8.49 13.80 -2.69
CA THR A 123 8.22 15.22 -2.50
C THR A 123 8.13 15.53 -1.01
N ALA A 124 8.62 16.72 -0.61
CA ALA A 124 8.68 17.12 0.79
C ALA A 124 7.30 17.06 1.47
N ALA A 125 7.30 16.75 2.76
CA ALA A 125 6.10 16.57 3.56
C ALA A 125 5.16 17.79 3.48
N PHE A 126 3.86 17.53 3.31
CA PHE A 126 2.84 18.51 3.62
C PHE A 126 2.81 18.66 5.15
N GLU A 127 3.05 19.86 5.65
CA GLU A 127 2.77 20.18 7.05
C GLU A 127 1.25 20.21 7.22
N ASP A 128 0.72 19.20 7.91
CA ASP A 128 -0.67 19.13 8.30
C ASP A 128 -0.98 20.32 9.23
N VAL A 129 -1.58 21.38 8.69
CA VAL A 129 -2.18 22.45 9.51
C VAL A 129 -3.54 21.97 10.01
N ARG A 130 -3.53 20.91 10.82
CA ARG A 130 -4.59 20.62 11.77
C ARG A 130 -4.00 20.79 13.15
N THR A 131 -3.92 22.04 13.60
CA THR A 131 -3.91 22.31 15.04
C THR A 131 -5.18 21.68 15.59
N PRO A 132 -5.13 20.73 16.54
CA PRO A 132 -6.31 20.34 17.28
C PRO A 132 -6.89 21.63 17.86
N GLU A 133 -8.15 21.95 17.55
CA GLU A 133 -8.85 22.95 18.35
C GLU A 133 -8.70 22.50 19.80
N THR A 134 -8.11 23.38 20.61
CA THR A 134 -8.02 23.14 22.04
C THR A 134 -9.45 23.15 22.55
N ASP A 135 -9.99 21.96 22.81
CA ASP A 135 -11.24 21.79 23.53
C ASP A 135 -11.07 22.50 24.88
N PRO A 136 -11.76 23.62 25.14
CA PRO A 136 -11.73 24.25 26.44
C PRO A 136 -12.53 23.34 27.37
N GLY A 137 -11.82 22.37 27.97
CA GLY A 137 -12.37 21.20 28.66
C GLY A 137 -13.75 21.41 29.29
N THR A 138 -14.65 20.45 29.07
CA THR A 138 -16.02 20.54 29.57
C THR A 138 -16.05 20.59 31.11
N PRO A 139 -16.97 21.35 31.74
CA PRO A 139 -16.93 21.68 33.19
C PRO A 139 -17.24 20.53 34.16
N TYR A 140 -17.21 19.27 33.72
CA TYR A 140 -17.72 18.12 34.49
C TYR A 140 -16.64 17.23 35.10
N GLU A 141 -15.44 17.77 35.36
CA GLU A 141 -14.54 17.14 36.33
C GLU A 141 -15.16 17.32 37.72
N CYS A 142 -16.03 16.37 38.10
CA CYS A 142 -16.50 16.26 39.48
C CYS A 142 -15.33 15.76 40.34
N ASP A 143 -14.82 16.66 41.18
CA ASP A 143 -13.93 16.33 42.29
C ASP A 143 -14.54 15.18 43.11
N MET A 144 -13.83 14.04 43.11
CA MET A 144 -14.11 12.92 43.99
C MET A 144 -13.74 13.35 45.42
N VAL A 145 -14.75 13.71 46.21
CA VAL A 145 -14.67 13.81 47.67
C VAL A 145 -15.05 12.48 48.30
#